data_AF-G0NC74-F1
#
_entry.id   AF-G0NC74-F1
#
_cell.length_a   1.000
_cell.length_b   1.000
_cell.length_c   1.000
_cell.angle_alpha   90.00
_cell.angle_beta   90.00
_cell.angle_gamma   90.00
#
_symmetry.space_group_name_H-M   'P 1'
#
loop_
_entity.id
_entity.type
_entity.pdbx_description
1 polymer ?
#
loop_
_entity_poly.entity_id
_entity_poly.type
_entity_poly.pdbx_seq_one_letter_code
_entity_poly.pdbx_strand_id
1 'polypeptide(L)'
;MAVISGSATNEALRLSFSVSSSTFEEAWIAPSSGYTNVASGYSAASGSCYSMVLSASDSGVYTQRGFWRPNSCSVVKNYGICEKAL
;
A
#
# COMPACT_ATOMS: atom_id res chain seq x y z
N MET A 1 -6.21 7.18 -8.92
CA MET A 1 -5.35 6.33 -8.06
C MET A 1 -5.42 4.92 -8.63
N ALA A 2 -4.33 4.17 -8.62
CA ALA A 2 -4.32 2.81 -9.17
C ALA A 2 -5.28 1.91 -8.38
N VAL A 3 -6.19 1.27 -9.09
CA VAL A 3 -7.16 0.34 -8.49
C VAL A 3 -6.54 -1.04 -8.40
N ILE A 4 -6.43 -1.59 -7.19
CA ILE A 4 -5.89 -2.94 -6.99
C ILE A 4 -7.03 -3.95 -7.07
N SER A 5 -7.19 -4.51 -8.26
CA SER A 5 -8.25 -5.46 -8.63
C SER A 5 -8.04 -6.90 -8.16
N GLY A 6 -6.83 -7.24 -7.70
CA GLY A 6 -6.47 -8.61 -7.34
C GLY A 6 -4.99 -8.78 -6.99
N SER A 7 -4.61 -10.03 -6.69
CA SER A 7 -3.23 -10.37 -6.29
C SER A 7 -2.19 -10.07 -7.36
N ALA A 8 -2.52 -10.28 -8.65
CA ALA A 8 -1.61 -9.98 -9.75
C ALA A 8 -1.31 -8.47 -9.84
N THR A 9 -2.33 -7.62 -9.75
CA THR A 9 -2.16 -6.16 -9.74
C THR A 9 -1.37 -5.72 -8.51
N ASN A 10 -1.68 -6.29 -7.33
CA ASN A 10 -0.95 -6.00 -6.10
C ASN A 10 0.53 -6.35 -6.22
N GLU A 11 0.84 -7.52 -6.75
CA GLU A 11 2.20 -7.99 -6.94
C GLU A 11 2.96 -7.15 -7.96
N ALA A 12 2.31 -6.78 -9.07
CA ALA A 12 2.90 -5.87 -10.05
C ALA A 12 3.28 -4.53 -9.40
N LEU A 13 2.35 -3.91 -8.64
CA LEU A 13 2.63 -2.66 -7.93
C LEU A 13 3.74 -2.84 -6.88
N ARG A 14 3.73 -3.94 -6.12
CA ARG A 14 4.80 -4.26 -5.17
C ARG A 14 6.14 -4.29 -5.86
N LEU A 15 6.28 -5.02 -6.96
CA LEU A 15 7.54 -5.15 -7.69
C LEU A 15 7.98 -3.82 -8.32
N SER A 16 7.05 -3.02 -8.84
CA SER A 16 7.36 -1.74 -9.48
C SER A 16 7.80 -0.64 -8.51
N PHE A 17 7.23 -0.62 -7.29
CA PHE A 17 7.40 0.51 -6.37
C PHE A 17 8.14 0.14 -5.07
N SER A 18 8.60 -1.11 -4.94
CA SER A 18 9.44 -1.53 -3.81
C SER A 18 10.76 -0.77 -3.79
N VAL A 19 11.14 -0.25 -2.63
CA VAL A 19 12.38 0.52 -2.44
C VAL A 19 13.25 -0.09 -1.35
N SER A 20 14.56 -0.09 -1.55
CA SER A 20 15.56 -0.53 -0.57
C SER A 20 15.96 0.65 0.33
N SER A 21 14.98 1.23 1.01
CA SER A 21 15.16 2.33 1.96
C SER A 21 15.15 1.81 3.40
N SER A 22 15.90 2.50 4.28
CA SER A 22 15.81 2.35 5.74
C SER A 22 14.75 3.27 6.36
N THR A 23 14.19 4.20 5.57
CA THR A 23 13.08 5.04 5.98
C THR A 23 11.77 4.37 5.60
N PHE A 24 10.78 4.40 6.50
CA PHE A 24 9.46 3.86 6.19
C PHE A 24 8.80 4.64 5.05
N GLU A 25 8.45 3.94 3.98
CA GLU A 25 7.79 4.53 2.82
C GLU A 25 6.54 3.74 2.45
N GLU A 26 5.48 4.47 2.14
CA GLU A 26 4.19 3.93 1.75
C GLU A 26 3.47 4.90 0.81
N ALA A 27 2.58 4.38 -0.03
CA ALA A 27 1.83 5.18 -0.99
C ALA A 27 0.33 4.89 -0.90
N TRP A 28 -0.49 5.92 -1.12
CA TRP A 28 -1.93 5.76 -1.26
C TRP A 28 -2.30 4.84 -2.43
N ILE A 29 -3.25 3.94 -2.18
CA ILE A 29 -3.81 2.98 -3.15
C ILE A 29 -5.34 2.95 -3.07
N ALA A 30 -5.99 2.53 -4.16
CA ALA A 30 -7.43 2.31 -4.17
C ALA A 30 -7.70 0.79 -4.22
N PRO A 31 -8.27 0.18 -3.17
CA PRO A 31 -8.64 -1.23 -3.23
C PRO A 31 -9.90 -1.42 -4.10
N SER A 32 -9.98 -2.52 -4.86
CA SER A 32 -11.26 -2.96 -5.44
C SER A 32 -12.06 -3.80 -4.43
N SER A 33 -13.36 -3.97 -4.68
CA SER A 33 -14.14 -5.00 -3.98
C SER A 33 -13.60 -6.40 -4.30
N GLY A 34 -13.43 -7.25 -3.28
CA GLY A 34 -13.14 -8.68 -3.47
C GLY A 34 -11.67 -9.11 -3.31
N TYR A 35 -10.73 -8.18 -3.17
CA TYR A 35 -9.33 -8.50 -2.84
C TYR A 35 -8.85 -7.64 -1.67
N THR A 36 -8.10 -8.26 -0.76
CA THR A 36 -7.44 -7.57 0.35
C THR A 36 -6.03 -8.11 0.52
N ASN A 37 -5.11 -7.20 0.84
CA ASN A 37 -3.75 -7.55 1.25
C ASN A 37 -3.35 -6.81 2.53
N VAL A 38 -4.31 -6.58 3.43
CA VAL A 38 -4.08 -5.88 4.70
C VAL A 38 -3.06 -6.65 5.54
N ALA A 39 -2.06 -5.92 6.05
CA ALA A 39 -1.03 -6.47 6.92
C ALA A 39 -1.63 -7.12 8.17
N SER A 40 -1.03 -8.22 8.62
CA SER A 40 -1.45 -8.89 9.86
C SER A 40 -1.40 -7.92 11.05
N GLY A 41 -2.37 -8.06 11.97
CA GLY A 41 -2.51 -7.17 13.13
C GLY A 41 -3.21 -5.84 12.83
N TYR A 42 -3.51 -5.54 11.56
CA TYR A 42 -4.36 -4.42 11.19
C TYR A 42 -5.78 -4.87 10.88
N SER A 43 -6.76 -4.07 11.27
CA SER A 43 -8.15 -4.26 10.91
C SER A 43 -8.65 -3.04 10.17
N ALA A 44 -9.27 -3.26 9.01
CA ALA A 44 -9.92 -2.20 8.27
C ALA A 44 -11.16 -1.71 9.04
N ALA A 45 -11.13 -0.48 9.56
CA ALA A 45 -12.35 0.17 10.03
C ALA A 45 -13.19 0.62 8.82
N SER A 46 -14.51 0.63 8.97
CA SER A 46 -15.40 1.21 7.94
C SER A 46 -14.98 2.65 7.64
N GLY A 47 -14.87 3.01 6.35
CA GLY A 47 -14.40 4.32 5.90
C GLY A 47 -12.88 4.53 5.94
N SER A 48 -12.09 3.48 6.18
CA SER A 48 -10.62 3.58 6.11
C SER A 48 -10.11 3.74 4.68
N CYS A 49 -9.05 4.54 4.53
CA CYS A 49 -8.24 4.59 3.31
C CYS A 49 -7.02 3.67 3.47
N TYR A 50 -6.45 3.20 2.35
CA TYR A 50 -5.37 2.22 2.38
C TYR A 50 -4.10 2.74 1.74
N SER A 51 -2.97 2.45 2.38
CA SER A 51 -1.64 2.63 1.79
C SER A 51 -0.94 1.28 1.62
N MET A 52 -0.12 1.17 0.57
CA MET A 52 0.77 0.04 0.35
C MET A 52 2.16 0.36 0.90
N VAL A 53 2.75 -0.58 1.64
CA VAL A 53 4.14 -0.48 2.13
C VAL A 53 5.11 -0.69 0.97
N LEU A 54 6.04 0.26 0.79
CA LEU A 54 7.04 0.27 -0.29
C LEU A 54 8.44 -0.07 0.21
N SER A 55 8.81 0.42 1.40
CA SER A 55 10.17 0.22 1.93
C SER A 55 10.41 -1.23 2.35
N ALA A 56 11.65 -1.69 2.19
CA ALA A 56 12.09 -3.01 2.66
C ALA A 56 12.36 -3.04 4.17
N SER A 57 12.62 -1.88 4.77
CA SER A 57 12.81 -1.74 6.20
C SER A 57 12.34 -0.38 6.71
N ASP A 58 12.10 -0.31 8.01
CA ASP A 58 11.94 0.90 8.80
C ASP A 58 12.93 0.85 9.96
N SER A 59 13.99 1.64 9.87
CA SER A 59 15.00 1.79 10.93
C SER A 59 15.58 0.44 11.43
N GLY A 60 15.78 -0.50 10.51
CA GLY A 60 16.31 -1.85 10.80
C GLY A 60 15.24 -2.91 11.06
N VAL A 61 13.96 -2.53 11.14
CA VAL A 61 12.83 -3.47 11.20
C VAL A 61 12.40 -3.83 9.78
N TYR A 62 12.44 -5.11 9.41
CA TYR A 62 11.99 -5.55 8.10
C TYR A 62 10.48 -5.38 7.95
N THR A 63 10.08 -4.71 6.86
CA THR A 63 8.69 -4.42 6.53
C THR A 63 8.19 -5.32 5.41
N GLN A 64 6.91 -5.68 5.47
CA GLN A 64 6.30 -6.53 4.45
C GLN A 64 5.83 -5.69 3.26
N ARG A 65 6.69 -5.55 2.24
CA ARG A 65 6.39 -4.81 1.02
C ARG A 65 5.12 -5.34 0.33
N GLY A 66 4.30 -4.45 -0.20
CA GLY A 66 3.06 -4.79 -0.90
C GLY A 66 1.86 -5.05 0.01
N PHE A 67 2.05 -5.14 1.33
CA PHE A 67 0.94 -5.22 2.28
C PHE A 67 0.31 -3.86 2.53
N TRP A 68 -0.97 -3.87 2.90
CA TRP A 68 -1.75 -2.66 3.06
C TRP A 68 -1.92 -2.30 4.52
N ARG A 69 -1.87 -1.00 4.80
CA ARG A 69 -2.18 -0.45 6.11
C ARG A 69 -3.46 0.40 6.00
N PRO A 70 -4.48 0.16 6.84
CA PRO A 70 -5.61 1.06 6.96
C PRO A 70 -5.17 2.34 7.68
N ASN A 71 -5.67 3.48 7.23
CA ASN A 71 -5.37 4.80 7.76
C ASN A 71 -6.63 5.67 7.75
N SER A 72 -6.65 6.73 8.57
CA SER A 72 -7.60 7.83 8.35
C SER A 72 -7.34 8.47 6.98
N CYS A 73 -8.40 8.71 6.22
CA CYS A 73 -8.32 9.38 4.92
C CYS A 73 -7.81 10.83 4.99
N SER A 74 -7.75 11.42 6.19
CA SER A 74 -7.20 12.77 6.42
C SER A 74 -5.68 12.80 6.55
N VAL A 75 -5.01 11.65 6.62
CA VAL A 75 -3.55 11.58 6.77
C VAL A 75 -2.87 12.11 5.49
N VAL A 76 -1.89 12.98 5.64
CA VAL A 76 -1.04 13.38 4.51
C VAL A 76 0.03 12.31 4.32
N LYS A 77 0.20 11.83 3.07
CA LYS A 77 1.29 10.94 2.68
C LYS A 77 2.08 11.56 1.54
N ASN A 78 3.37 11.22 1.49
CA ASN A 78 4.29 11.73 0.47
C ASN A 78 4.01 11.17 -0.93
N TYR A 79 3.37 10.01 -1.02
CA TYR A 79 3.22 9.28 -2.27
C TYR A 79 1.79 8.78 -2.49
N GLY A 80 1.42 8.69 -3.76
CA GLY A 80 0.22 8.02 -4.24
C GLY A 80 0.51 7.31 -5.57
N ILE A 81 -0.01 6.09 -5.73
CA ILE A 81 0.14 5.34 -6.98
C ILE A 81 -1.04 5.71 -7.89
N CYS A 82 -0.73 6.13 -9.11
CA CYS A 82 -1.73 6.51 -10.12
C CYS A 82 -1.68 5.57 -11.31
N GLU A 83 -2.84 5.26 -11.87
CA GLU A 83 -2.97 4.58 -13.16
C GLU A 83 -3.27 5.63 -14.23
N LYS A 84 -2.72 5.43 -15.43
CA LYS A 84 -3.05 6.23 -16.60
C LYS A 84 -4.32 5.67 -17.23
N ALA A 85 -5.37 6.48 -17.33
CA ALA A 85 -6.54 6.14 -18.12
C ALA A 85 -6.14 6.00 -19.61
N LEU A 86 -6.63 4.94 -20.25
CA LEU A 86 -6.43 4.69 -21.67
C LEU A 86 -7.22 5.70 -22.52
#